data_AF-K6VGN7-F1
#
_entry.id   AF-K6VGN7-F1
#
_cell.length_a   1.000
_cell.length_b   1.000
_cell.length_c   1.000
_cell.angle_alpha   90.00
_cell.angle_beta   90.00
_cell.angle_gamma   90.00
#
_symmetry.space_group_name_H-M   'P 1'
#
loop_
_entity.id
_entity.type
_entity.pdbx_description
1 polymer ?
#
loop_
_entity_poly.entity_id
_entity_poly.type
_entity_poly.pdbx_seq_one_letter_code
_entity_poly.pdbx_strand_id
1 'polypeptide(L)'
;MATFQAIGAVAEAVRRLLEQSWVHTPGGLQPQFAVYNGAAFSTPMATGISVFVYQVAIDATQRTLPAAGPDQRRPLPVVVYLLLTAWAPSAASEHALLGFAMRTFADQPVLSSGFLNAAMPGVFREDETVEVLAGQLSNDEVFQLWQALPGSLQLSVPYQAKVVRIESATDVPVGPPVRVREFDVRRPS
;
A
#
# COMPACT_ATOMS: atom_id res chain seq x y z
N MET A 1 -5.83 14.52 3.50
CA MET A 1 -6.00 13.81 4.78
C MET A 1 -5.95 12.35 4.42
N ALA A 2 -5.13 11.53 5.06
CA ALA A 2 -5.16 10.10 4.82
C ALA A 2 -6.30 9.43 5.60
N THR A 3 -7.44 9.25 4.90
CA THR A 3 -8.67 8.70 5.49
C THR A 3 -8.56 7.18 5.65
N PHE A 4 -9.59 6.56 6.23
CA PHE A 4 -9.70 5.09 6.31
C PHE A 4 -9.65 4.38 4.94
N GLN A 5 -9.82 5.12 3.84
CA GLN A 5 -9.74 4.62 2.47
C GLN A 5 -8.31 4.47 1.94
N ALA A 6 -7.29 4.88 2.71
CA ALA A 6 -5.90 4.91 2.25
C ALA A 6 -5.41 3.54 1.73
N ILE A 7 -5.81 2.44 2.36
CA ILE A 7 -5.41 1.07 1.92
C ILE A 7 -5.94 0.78 0.51
N GLY A 8 -7.24 1.05 0.28
CA GLY A 8 -7.86 0.84 -1.03
C GLY A 8 -7.29 1.79 -2.09
N ALA A 9 -7.05 3.05 -1.72
CA ALA A 9 -6.48 4.06 -2.61
C ALA A 9 -5.06 3.71 -3.06
N VAL A 10 -4.25 3.10 -2.19
CA VAL A 10 -2.93 2.57 -2.58
C VAL A 10 -3.06 1.45 -3.60
N ALA A 11 -3.93 0.46 -3.36
CA ALA A 11 -4.12 -0.65 -4.29
C ALA A 11 -4.63 -0.15 -5.67
N GLU A 12 -5.57 0.80 -5.66
CA GLU A 12 -6.12 1.39 -6.87
C GLU A 12 -5.10 2.26 -7.61
N ALA A 13 -4.27 3.02 -6.89
CA ALA A 13 -3.18 3.77 -7.49
C ALA A 13 -2.14 2.85 -8.14
N VAL A 14 -1.78 1.75 -7.48
CA VAL A 14 -0.86 0.73 -8.05
C VAL A 14 -1.45 0.10 -9.32
N ARG A 15 -2.73 -0.28 -9.31
CA ARG A 15 -3.45 -0.79 -10.49
C ARG A 15 -3.39 0.23 -11.63
N ARG A 16 -3.71 1.49 -11.33
CA ARG A 16 -3.75 2.59 -12.29
C ARG A 16 -2.36 2.93 -12.84
N LEU A 17 -1.30 2.80 -12.05
CA LEU A 17 0.07 2.98 -12.50
C LEU A 17 0.45 1.96 -13.58
N LEU A 18 0.13 0.69 -13.34
CA LEU A 18 0.36 -0.39 -14.29
C LEU A 18 -0.43 -0.17 -15.58
N GLU A 19 -1.70 0.21 -15.46
CA GLU A 19 -2.57 0.51 -16.60
C GLU A 19 -2.04 1.66 -17.45
N GLN A 20 -1.62 2.77 -16.83
CA GLN A 20 -1.10 3.94 -17.56
C GLN A 20 0.29 3.71 -18.16
N SER A 21 1.10 2.87 -17.53
CA SER A 21 2.44 2.54 -18.01
C SER A 21 2.42 1.55 -19.17
N TRP A 22 1.27 0.92 -19.43
CA TRP A 22 1.10 -0.01 -20.54
C TRP A 22 0.87 0.74 -21.85
N VAL A 23 1.97 1.17 -22.48
CA VAL A 23 1.88 2.03 -23.67
C VAL A 23 1.93 1.26 -24.98
N HIS A 24 2.72 0.17 -25.12
CA HIS A 24 2.82 -0.62 -26.36
C HIS A 24 3.19 -2.10 -26.10
N THR A 25 2.56 -3.02 -26.81
CA THR A 25 2.77 -4.47 -26.66
C THR A 25 3.51 -5.12 -27.83
N PRO A 26 4.59 -5.89 -27.58
CA PRO A 26 5.02 -6.94 -28.50
C PRO A 26 3.98 -8.09 -28.47
N GLY A 27 3.36 -8.41 -29.60
CA GLY A 27 2.46 -9.57 -29.72
C GLY A 27 0.97 -9.33 -29.42
N GLY A 28 0.53 -8.07 -29.28
CA GLY A 28 -0.90 -7.72 -29.28
C GLY A 28 -1.71 -8.10 -28.04
N LEU A 29 -1.05 -8.45 -26.92
CA LEU A 29 -1.76 -8.69 -25.65
C LEU A 29 -2.49 -7.42 -25.21
N GLN A 30 -3.74 -7.59 -24.77
CA GLN A 30 -4.57 -6.56 -24.15
C GLN A 30 -4.81 -6.95 -22.68
N PRO A 31 -3.84 -6.69 -21.79
CA PRO A 31 -3.96 -7.05 -20.39
C PRO A 31 -5.02 -6.21 -19.69
N GLN A 32 -5.77 -6.86 -18.80
CA GLN A 32 -6.59 -6.19 -17.80
C GLN A 32 -5.76 -5.90 -16.55
N PHE A 33 -6.00 -4.75 -15.91
CA PHE A 33 -5.44 -4.44 -14.59
C PHE A 33 -6.58 -4.28 -13.61
N ALA A 34 -6.58 -5.06 -12.53
CA ALA A 34 -7.68 -5.07 -11.55
C ALA A 34 -7.17 -5.21 -10.12
N VAL A 35 -7.84 -4.54 -9.17
CA VAL A 35 -7.68 -4.85 -7.75
C VAL A 35 -8.55 -6.07 -7.42
N TYR A 36 -7.94 -7.11 -6.88
CA TYR A 36 -8.64 -8.34 -6.49
C TYR A 36 -9.03 -8.31 -5.03
N ASN A 37 -10.14 -8.99 -4.73
CA ASN A 37 -10.44 -9.51 -3.40
C ASN A 37 -10.30 -11.04 -3.41
N GLY A 38 -10.44 -11.70 -2.26
CA GLY A 38 -10.28 -13.16 -2.18
C GLY A 38 -11.23 -13.95 -3.10
N ALA A 39 -12.45 -13.46 -3.33
CA ALA A 39 -13.43 -14.14 -4.19
C ALA A 39 -13.09 -14.05 -5.69
N ALA A 40 -12.41 -12.98 -6.11
CA ALA A 40 -12.04 -12.76 -7.51
C ALA A 40 -11.07 -13.82 -8.06
N PHE A 41 -10.30 -14.50 -7.19
CA PHE A 41 -9.43 -15.60 -7.58
C PHE A 41 -10.18 -16.84 -8.07
N SER A 42 -11.46 -17.01 -7.71
CA SER A 42 -12.30 -18.11 -8.21
C SER A 42 -12.72 -17.93 -9.66
N THR A 43 -12.74 -16.68 -10.15
CA THR A 43 -13.08 -16.32 -11.53
C THR A 43 -12.02 -15.38 -12.07
N PRO A 44 -10.78 -15.87 -12.27
CA PRO A 44 -9.66 -15.03 -12.63
C PRO A 44 -9.79 -14.47 -14.04
N MET A 45 -9.09 -13.37 -14.30
CA MET A 45 -9.02 -12.75 -15.62
C MET A 45 -8.25 -13.65 -16.60
N ALA A 46 -8.55 -13.52 -17.89
CA ALA A 46 -7.90 -14.31 -18.93
C ALA A 46 -6.46 -13.84 -19.22
N THR A 47 -6.21 -12.53 -19.20
CA THR A 47 -4.89 -11.95 -19.45
C THR A 47 -4.77 -10.62 -18.71
N GLY A 48 -3.72 -10.47 -17.89
CA GLY A 48 -3.49 -9.23 -17.16
C GLY A 48 -2.76 -9.39 -15.85
N ILE A 49 -2.83 -8.36 -15.00
CA ILE A 49 -2.23 -8.34 -13.67
C ILE A 49 -3.28 -7.97 -12.64
N SER A 50 -3.40 -8.80 -11.60
CA SER A 50 -4.19 -8.48 -10.42
C SER A 50 -3.32 -7.89 -9.31
N VAL A 51 -3.86 -6.90 -8.61
CA VAL A 51 -3.29 -6.31 -7.39
C VAL A 51 -4.10 -6.80 -6.20
N PHE A 52 -3.50 -7.55 -5.28
CA PHE A 52 -4.20 -8.07 -4.10
C PHE A 52 -3.54 -7.61 -2.80
N VAL A 53 -4.31 -7.02 -1.89
CA VAL A 53 -3.82 -6.70 -0.53
C VAL A 53 -3.93 -7.96 0.32
N TYR A 54 -2.82 -8.66 0.55
CA TYR A 54 -2.83 -9.91 1.32
C TYR A 54 -2.60 -9.71 2.82
N GLN A 55 -1.99 -8.59 3.20
CA GLN A 55 -1.70 -8.27 4.59
C GLN A 55 -1.59 -6.76 4.79
N VAL A 56 -1.96 -6.29 5.99
CA VAL A 56 -1.71 -4.93 6.46
C VAL A 56 -1.09 -5.02 7.84
N ALA A 57 0.02 -4.32 8.06
CA ALA A 57 0.70 -4.28 9.36
C ALA A 57 0.91 -2.84 9.82
N ILE A 58 1.08 -2.64 11.13
CA ILE A 58 1.48 -1.34 11.68
C ILE A 58 2.97 -1.16 11.47
N ASP A 59 3.38 -0.03 10.89
CA ASP A 59 4.81 0.28 10.69
C ASP A 59 5.44 0.79 12.00
N ALA A 60 5.90 -0.14 12.83
CA ALA A 60 6.59 0.19 14.09
C ALA A 60 7.96 0.87 13.89
N THR A 61 8.47 0.92 12.65
CA THR A 61 9.76 1.56 12.33
C THR A 61 9.62 3.05 12.04
N GLN A 62 8.41 3.55 11.76
CA GLN A 62 8.11 4.99 11.74
C GLN A 62 8.08 5.59 13.14
N ARG A 63 9.24 5.63 13.80
CA ARG A 63 9.40 6.19 15.15
C ARG A 63 9.27 7.72 15.18
N THR A 64 9.39 8.37 14.03
CA THR A 64 9.29 9.83 13.88
C THR A 64 8.05 10.18 13.06
N LEU A 65 6.87 9.94 13.64
CA LEU A 65 5.66 10.59 13.14
C LEU A 65 5.79 12.10 13.41
N PRO A 66 5.37 12.98 12.49
CA PRO A 66 5.31 14.41 12.76
C PRO A 66 4.61 14.65 14.09
N ALA A 67 5.08 15.65 14.85
CA ALA A 67 4.48 15.99 16.13
C ALA A 67 2.98 16.24 15.89
N ALA A 68 2.14 15.48 16.57
CA ALA A 68 0.71 15.78 16.54
C ALA A 68 0.53 17.14 17.22
N GLY A 69 -0.24 18.03 16.58
CA GLY A 69 -0.63 19.29 17.21
C GLY A 69 -1.34 19.02 18.54
N PRO A 70 -1.45 20.02 19.44
CA PRO A 70 -2.04 19.85 20.77
C PRO A 70 -3.41 19.13 20.77
N ASP A 71 -4.21 19.32 19.72
CA ASP A 71 -5.56 18.76 19.55
C ASP A 71 -5.65 17.51 18.66
N GLN A 72 -4.55 17.02 18.08
CA GLN A 72 -4.57 15.92 17.11
C GLN A 72 -4.03 14.61 17.68
N ARG A 73 -4.68 13.50 17.35
CA ARG A 73 -4.08 12.16 17.54
C ARG A 73 -2.99 11.92 16.50
N ARG A 74 -1.94 11.21 16.92
CA ARG A 74 -0.94 10.73 15.96
C ARG A 74 -1.60 9.81 14.92
N PRO A 75 -1.25 9.94 13.63
CA PRO A 75 -1.75 9.04 12.62
C PRO A 75 -1.22 7.62 12.86
N LEU A 76 -1.96 6.61 12.43
CA LEU A 76 -1.58 5.20 12.47
C LEU A 76 -0.72 4.88 11.24
N PRO A 77 0.60 4.66 11.39
CA PRO A 77 1.42 4.28 10.26
C PRO A 77 1.15 2.81 9.92
N VAL A 78 0.86 2.54 8.65
CA VAL A 78 0.60 1.19 8.15
C VAL A 78 1.52 0.88 6.97
N VAL A 79 1.87 -0.40 6.86
CA VAL A 79 2.45 -1.01 5.66
C VAL A 79 1.37 -1.84 5.00
N VAL A 80 1.12 -1.58 3.73
CA VAL A 80 0.18 -2.36 2.91
C VAL A 80 0.97 -3.34 2.07
N TYR A 81 0.80 -4.63 2.31
CA TYR A 81 1.47 -5.68 1.56
C TYR A 81 0.60 -6.11 0.39
N LEU A 82 1.20 -6.04 -0.80
CA LEU A 82 0.57 -6.28 -2.09
C LEU A 82 1.14 -7.54 -2.71
N LEU A 83 0.29 -8.35 -3.31
CA LEU A 83 0.66 -9.45 -4.17
C LEU A 83 0.23 -9.10 -5.58
N LEU A 84 1.20 -8.97 -6.49
CA LEU A 84 0.93 -8.80 -7.91
C LEU A 84 0.97 -10.17 -8.56
N THR A 85 -0.10 -10.54 -9.25
CA THR A 85 -0.22 -11.86 -9.90
C THR A 85 -0.45 -11.67 -11.39
N ALA A 86 0.40 -12.29 -12.20
CA ALA A 86 0.25 -12.30 -13.65
C ALA A 86 -0.69 -13.43 -14.07
N TRP A 87 -1.61 -13.12 -14.98
CA TRP A 87 -2.55 -14.05 -15.58
C TRP A 87 -2.34 -14.03 -17.08
N ALA A 88 -2.09 -15.17 -17.71
CA ALA A 88 -2.04 -15.28 -19.16
C ALA A 88 -2.17 -16.74 -19.62
N PRO A 89 -2.52 -17.01 -20.89
CA PRO A 89 -2.62 -18.38 -21.41
C PRO A 89 -1.26 -19.08 -21.57
N SER A 90 -0.13 -18.37 -21.44
CA SER A 90 1.21 -18.95 -21.61
C SER A 90 2.19 -18.39 -20.58
N ALA A 91 3.12 -19.24 -20.11
CA ALA A 91 4.17 -18.83 -19.18
C ALA A 91 5.05 -17.69 -19.72
N ALA A 92 5.31 -17.66 -21.03
CA ALA A 92 6.07 -16.57 -21.65
C ALA A 92 5.34 -15.23 -21.50
N SER A 93 4.02 -15.22 -21.69
CA SER A 93 3.17 -14.04 -21.47
C SER A 93 3.11 -13.65 -19.99
N GLU A 94 3.03 -14.61 -19.07
CA GLU A 94 3.06 -14.34 -17.62
C GLU A 94 4.37 -13.69 -17.19
N HIS A 95 5.51 -14.25 -17.63
CA HIS A 95 6.83 -13.67 -17.35
C HIS A 95 6.97 -12.26 -17.92
N ALA A 96 6.47 -12.02 -19.14
CA ALA A 96 6.51 -10.70 -19.77
C ALA A 96 5.64 -9.68 -19.02
N LEU A 97 4.44 -10.06 -18.60
CA LEU A 97 3.55 -9.20 -17.80
C LEU A 97 4.19 -8.87 -16.45
N LEU A 98 4.69 -9.87 -15.73
CA LEU A 98 5.29 -9.63 -14.43
C LEU A 98 6.59 -8.82 -14.52
N GLY A 99 7.42 -9.09 -15.52
CA GLY A 99 8.61 -8.29 -15.81
C GLY A 99 8.28 -6.83 -16.14
N PHE A 100 7.20 -6.59 -16.90
CA PHE A 100 6.67 -5.25 -17.14
C PHE A 100 6.24 -4.56 -15.83
N ALA A 101 5.49 -5.25 -14.98
CA ALA A 101 5.05 -4.69 -13.70
C ALA A 101 6.24 -4.31 -12.82
N MET A 102 7.21 -5.22 -12.69
CA MET A 102 8.40 -4.99 -11.89
C MET A 102 9.23 -3.81 -12.39
N ARG A 103 9.42 -3.68 -13.72
CA ARG A 103 10.08 -2.51 -14.32
C ARG A 103 9.32 -1.23 -14.02
N THR A 104 7.99 -1.24 -14.12
CA THR A 104 7.15 -0.07 -13.85
C THR A 104 7.37 0.47 -12.44
N PHE A 105 7.42 -0.40 -11.42
CA PHE A 105 7.73 0.04 -10.05
C PHE A 105 9.19 0.43 -9.85
N ALA A 106 10.13 -0.19 -10.58
CA ALA A 106 11.52 0.24 -10.53
C ALA A 106 11.71 1.66 -11.09
N ASP A 107 10.97 2.00 -12.15
CA ASP A 107 11.01 3.32 -12.78
C ASP A 107 10.23 4.37 -11.96
N GLN A 108 9.14 3.96 -11.29
CA GLN A 108 8.24 4.85 -10.54
C GLN A 108 7.88 4.28 -9.15
N PRO A 109 8.85 4.22 -8.20
CA PRO A 109 8.62 3.64 -6.88
C PRO A 109 7.86 4.55 -5.92
N VAL A 110 7.85 5.87 -6.17
CA VAL A 110 7.19 6.87 -5.30
C VAL A 110 5.93 7.39 -5.97
N LEU A 111 4.79 7.16 -5.32
CA LEU A 111 3.48 7.67 -5.72
C LEU A 111 3.21 9.00 -5.01
N SER A 112 3.08 10.07 -5.78
CA SER A 112 2.73 11.40 -5.26
C SER A 112 1.28 11.47 -4.81
N SER A 113 0.97 12.38 -3.90
CA SER A 113 -0.40 12.72 -3.48
C SER A 113 -1.33 12.98 -4.66
N GLY A 114 -0.88 13.73 -5.68
CA GLY A 114 -1.66 14.00 -6.89
C GLY A 114 -2.01 12.73 -7.66
N PHE A 115 -1.07 11.78 -7.75
CA PHE A 115 -1.31 10.50 -8.39
C PHE A 115 -2.28 9.63 -7.58
N LEU A 116 -2.05 9.51 -6.27
CA LEU A 116 -2.89 8.77 -5.32
C LEU A 116 -4.34 9.31 -5.30
N ASN A 117 -4.49 10.63 -5.22
CA ASN A 117 -5.79 11.30 -5.20
C ASN A 117 -6.51 11.25 -6.56
N ALA A 118 -5.78 11.14 -7.66
CA ALA A 118 -6.41 10.90 -8.96
C ALA A 118 -6.93 9.46 -9.11
N ALA A 119 -6.47 8.52 -8.28
CA ALA A 119 -7.07 7.18 -8.16
C ALA A 119 -8.30 7.20 -7.24
N MET A 120 -8.18 7.84 -6.07
CA MET A 120 -9.29 8.06 -5.14
C MET A 120 -9.24 9.48 -4.54
N PRO A 121 -10.14 10.40 -4.93
CA PRO A 121 -10.07 11.80 -4.53
C PRO A 121 -10.20 12.03 -3.02
N GLY A 122 -9.37 12.95 -2.49
CA GLY A 122 -9.44 13.41 -1.11
C GLY A 122 -8.90 12.42 -0.07
N VAL A 123 -8.28 11.33 -0.50
CA VAL A 123 -7.74 10.28 0.37
C VAL A 123 -6.32 10.58 0.84
N PHE A 124 -5.56 11.50 0.26
CA PHE A 124 -4.22 11.88 0.74
C PHE A 124 -4.09 13.40 0.81
N ARG A 125 -3.30 13.93 1.74
CA ARG A 125 -2.89 15.36 1.74
C ARG A 125 -1.94 15.63 0.59
N GLU A 126 -1.80 16.89 0.21
CA GLU A 126 -0.95 17.32 -0.91
C GLU A 126 0.54 17.02 -0.68
N ASP A 127 0.99 16.96 0.58
CA ASP A 127 2.35 16.66 0.99
C ASP A 127 2.63 15.16 1.22
N GLU A 128 1.61 14.30 1.10
CA GLU A 128 1.78 12.86 1.32
C GLU A 128 2.30 12.14 0.09
N THR A 129 3.16 11.16 0.33
CA THR A 129 3.69 10.25 -0.70
C THR A 129 3.67 8.83 -0.19
N VAL A 130 3.44 7.88 -1.08
CA VAL A 130 3.52 6.45 -0.77
C VAL A 130 4.66 5.84 -1.56
N GLU A 131 5.51 5.08 -0.89
CA GLU A 131 6.63 4.39 -1.52
C GLU A 131 6.29 2.91 -1.70
N VAL A 132 6.39 2.40 -2.92
CA VAL A 132 6.13 1.03 -3.30
C VAL A 132 7.47 0.32 -3.52
N LEU A 133 7.77 -0.64 -2.66
CA LEU A 133 9.05 -1.35 -2.60
C LEU A 133 8.84 -2.84 -2.83
N ALA A 134 9.83 -3.49 -3.44
CA ALA A 134 9.84 -4.95 -3.56
C ALA A 134 9.76 -5.58 -2.15
N GLY A 135 8.84 -6.54 -2.01
CA GLY A 135 8.68 -7.33 -0.80
C GLY A 135 9.42 -8.65 -0.88
N GLN A 136 9.33 -9.42 0.19
CA GLN A 136 9.71 -10.83 0.22
C GLN A 136 8.60 -11.60 0.93
N LEU A 137 8.32 -12.81 0.46
CA LEU A 137 7.45 -13.75 1.15
C LEU A 137 8.33 -14.86 1.71
N SER A 138 8.13 -15.20 2.98
CA SER A 138 8.65 -16.43 3.56
C SER A 138 7.96 -17.65 2.97
N ASN A 139 8.60 -18.82 3.09
CA ASN A 139 7.99 -20.08 2.64
C ASN A 139 6.64 -20.34 3.31
N ASP A 140 6.51 -19.99 4.59
CA ASP A 140 5.27 -20.16 5.36
C ASP A 140 4.16 -19.25 4.82
N GLU A 141 4.47 -17.99 4.49
CA GLU A 141 3.49 -17.06 3.89
C GLU A 141 3.07 -17.53 2.49
N VAL A 142 4.01 -18.01 1.66
CA VAL A 142 3.69 -18.60 0.36
C VAL A 142 2.73 -19.79 0.53
N PHE A 143 3.01 -20.68 1.49
CA PHE A 143 2.15 -21.83 1.76
C PHE A 143 0.77 -21.42 2.27
N GLN A 144 0.69 -20.43 3.17
CA GLN A 144 -0.58 -19.89 3.66
C GLN A 144 -1.41 -19.26 2.53
N LEU A 145 -0.78 -18.45 1.67
CA LEU A 145 -1.44 -17.86 0.51
C LEU A 145 -1.97 -18.93 -0.44
N TRP A 146 -1.19 -19.98 -0.66
CA TRP A 146 -1.59 -21.10 -1.51
C TRP A 146 -2.78 -21.89 -0.95
N GLN A 147 -2.89 -22.04 0.38
CA GLN A 147 -4.04 -22.68 1.02
C GLN A 147 -5.28 -21.79 1.06
N ALA A 148 -5.09 -20.47 1.18
CA ALA A 148 -6.17 -19.51 1.36
C ALA A 148 -6.82 -19.09 0.03
N LEU A 149 -6.06 -19.03 -1.06
CA LEU A 149 -6.56 -18.60 -2.36
C LEU A 149 -7.13 -19.78 -3.16
N PRO A 150 -8.33 -19.65 -3.75
CA PRO A 150 -8.89 -20.68 -4.61
C PRO A 150 -8.05 -20.82 -5.88
N GLY A 151 -7.64 -22.05 -6.19
CA GLY A 151 -6.75 -22.37 -7.31
C GLY A 151 -5.28 -22.45 -6.91
N SER A 152 -4.43 -22.92 -7.83
CA SER A 152 -2.98 -22.88 -7.62
C SER A 152 -2.48 -21.44 -7.67
N LEU A 153 -1.55 -21.09 -6.77
CA LEU A 153 -0.86 -19.81 -6.80
C LEU A 153 -0.21 -19.62 -8.19
N GLN A 154 -0.63 -18.59 -8.91
CA GLN A 154 -0.03 -18.23 -10.20
C GLN A 154 1.25 -17.44 -9.98
N LEU A 155 2.02 -17.22 -11.05
CA LEU A 155 3.24 -16.45 -11.01
C LEU A 155 2.98 -15.06 -10.39
N SER A 156 3.56 -14.83 -9.20
CA SER A 156 3.30 -13.65 -8.40
C SER A 156 4.57 -13.05 -7.79
N VAL A 157 4.55 -11.75 -7.52
CA VAL A 157 5.63 -11.02 -6.83
C VAL A 157 5.06 -10.17 -5.70
N PRO A 158 5.64 -10.22 -4.49
CA PRO A 158 5.22 -9.37 -3.39
C PRO A 158 5.82 -7.97 -3.48
N TYR A 159 5.01 -6.98 -3.11
CA TYR A 159 5.40 -5.58 -2.91
C TYR A 159 4.88 -5.10 -1.56
N GLN A 160 5.47 -4.03 -1.03
CA GLN A 160 4.99 -3.35 0.15
C GLN A 160 4.89 -1.85 -0.13
N ALA A 161 3.76 -1.25 0.22
CA ALA A 161 3.56 0.18 0.20
C ALA A 161 3.75 0.74 1.61
N LYS A 162 4.75 1.62 1.76
CA LYS A 162 5.12 2.25 3.03
C LYS A 162 4.66 3.70 3.06
N VAL A 163 4.78 4.31 4.25
CA VAL A 163 4.46 5.73 4.48
C VAL A 163 2.95 6.04 4.41
N VAL A 164 2.12 5.00 4.42
CA VAL A 164 0.66 5.12 4.51
C VAL A 164 0.29 5.46 5.95
N ARG A 165 -0.40 6.57 6.17
CA ARG A 165 -0.69 7.11 7.51
C ARG A 165 -2.19 7.31 7.70
N ILE A 166 -2.88 6.39 8.35
CA ILE A 166 -4.32 6.53 8.56
C ILE A 166 -4.55 7.52 9.71
N GLU A 167 -5.20 8.64 9.42
CA GLU A 167 -5.51 9.65 10.42
C GLU A 167 -6.71 9.27 11.28
N SER A 168 -6.71 9.76 12.52
CA SER A 168 -7.88 9.65 13.39
C SER A 168 -8.84 10.81 13.11
N ALA A 169 -10.13 10.50 12.98
CA ALA A 169 -11.19 11.51 12.88
C ALA A 169 -11.62 12.08 14.25
N THR A 170 -10.92 11.75 15.33
CA THR A 170 -11.26 12.19 16.70
C THR A 170 -10.34 13.31 17.15
N ASP A 171 -10.89 14.49 17.39
CA ASP A 171 -10.19 15.58 18.06
C ASP A 171 -9.98 15.23 19.55
N VAL A 172 -8.76 15.44 20.06
CA VAL A 172 -8.45 15.23 21.48
C VAL A 172 -8.70 16.54 22.22
N PRO A 173 -9.57 16.57 23.25
CA PRO A 173 -9.76 17.77 24.04
C PRO A 173 -8.47 18.13 24.79
N VAL A 174 -7.90 19.30 24.51
CA VAL A 174 -6.76 19.84 25.27
C VAL A 174 -7.20 20.18 26.70
N GLY A 175 -6.57 19.53 27.67
CA GLY A 175 -6.62 19.98 29.07
C GLY A 175 -5.91 21.33 29.22
N PRO A 176 -6.28 22.17 30.22
CA PRO A 176 -5.72 23.51 30.34
C PRO A 176 -4.18 23.47 30.44
N PRO A 177 -3.46 24.45 29.85
CA PRO A 177 -2.01 24.49 29.89
C PRO A 177 -1.51 24.50 31.34
N VAL A 178 -0.49 23.68 31.64
CA VAL A 178 0.14 23.63 32.96
C VAL A 178 0.76 24.99 33.26
N ARG A 179 0.13 25.76 34.16
CA ARG A 179 0.54 27.15 34.46
C ARG A 179 1.67 27.26 35.49
N VAL A 180 1.95 26.22 36.28
CA VAL A 180 2.97 26.26 37.33
C VAL A 180 3.67 24.90 37.43
N ARG A 181 5.00 24.91 37.40
CA ARG A 181 5.84 23.80 37.85
C ARG A 181 6.47 24.23 39.18
N GLU A 182 5.95 23.76 40.30
CA GLU A 182 6.66 23.89 41.58
C GLU A 182 7.78 22.86 41.61
N PHE A 183 9.02 23.36 41.53
CA PHE A 183 10.23 22.56 41.76
C PHE A 183 10.57 22.64 43.25
N ASP A 184 10.23 21.60 44.01
CA ASP A 184 10.62 21.49 45.41
C ASP A 184 12.08 21.03 45.50
N VAL A 185 13.01 22.00 45.58
CA VAL A 185 14.43 21.73 45.78
C VAL A 185 14.69 21.71 47.29
N ARG A 186 14.67 20.51 47.88
CA ARG A 186 15.18 20.26 49.23
C ARG A 186 16.67 20.62 49.27
N ARG A 187 17.04 21.64 50.06
CA ARG A 187 18.45 21.92 50.37
C ARG A 187 18.97 20.87 51.36
N PRO A 188 20.18 20.32 51.15
CA PRO A 188 20.82 19.48 52.14
C PRO A 188 21.29 20.33 53.33
N SER A 189 21.05 19.79 54.54
CA SER A 189 21.47 20.32 55.85
C SER A 189 22.96 20.13 56.12
#